data_AF-A0A3P7LIT4-F1
#
_entry.id   AF-A0A3P7LIT4-F1
#
_cell.length_a   1.000
_cell.length_b   1.000
_cell.length_c   1.000
_cell.angle_alpha   90.00
_cell.angle_beta   90.00
_cell.angle_gamma   90.00
#
_symmetry.space_group_name_H-M   'P 1'
#
loop_
_entity.id
_entity.type
_entity.pdbx_description
1 polymer ?
#
loop_
_entity_poly.entity_id
_entity_poly.type
_entity_poly.pdbx_seq_one_letter_code
_entity_poly.pdbx_strand_id
1 'polypeptide(L)'
;MYGNSPMDIYYIERILSVTNLVENEVYALMLKRACDVQRHLKVPYITEKLDSILEFMKEMTGPFIGGNHLTIADLDLLILQDLVNAAYPDLQHEAKERMATLRNNVFKDRPALERYYKSRPKTEF
;
A
#
# COMPACT_ATOMS: atom_id res chain seq x y z
N MET A 1 14.15 -10.70 3.54
CA MET A 1 13.11 -9.68 3.25
C MET A 1 11.74 -10.19 3.70
N TYR A 2 11.67 -10.82 4.87
CA TYR A 2 10.41 -11.31 5.44
C TYR A 2 10.45 -10.97 6.94
N GLY A 3 10.00 -11.83 7.85
CA GLY A 3 10.15 -11.62 9.29
C GLY A 3 11.37 -12.31 9.90
N ASN A 4 11.82 -11.84 11.06
CA ASN A 4 12.81 -12.53 11.89
C ASN A 4 12.14 -13.32 13.05
N SER A 5 10.84 -13.08 13.29
CA SER A 5 10.04 -13.79 14.28
C SER A 5 8.71 -14.29 13.69
N PRO A 6 8.07 -15.32 14.28
CA PRO A 6 6.72 -15.74 13.88
C PRO A 6 5.69 -14.61 13.94
N MET A 7 5.85 -13.67 14.86
CA MET A 7 4.97 -12.50 14.94
C MET A 7 5.19 -11.53 13.78
N ASP A 8 6.45 -11.29 13.39
CA ASP A 8 6.75 -10.45 12.22
C ASP A 8 6.13 -11.07 10.97
N ILE A 9 6.26 -12.40 10.82
CA ILE A 9 5.68 -13.17 9.71
C ILE A 9 4.16 -13.00 9.70
N TYR A 10 3.50 -13.14 10.86
CA TYR A 10 2.06 -12.92 10.99
C TYR A 10 1.65 -11.51 10.54
N TYR A 11 2.35 -10.46 10.97
CA TYR A 11 2.04 -9.09 10.59
C TYR A 11 2.24 -8.82 9.09
N ILE A 12 3.32 -9.38 8.51
CA ILE A 12 3.61 -9.29 7.09
C ILE A 12 2.48 -9.95 6.29
N GLU A 13 2.17 -11.22 6.56
CA GLU A 13 1.14 -11.97 5.83
C GLU A 13 -0.25 -11.34 5.98
N ARG A 14 -0.56 -10.83 7.17
CA ARG A 14 -1.83 -10.15 7.42
C ARG A 14 -1.99 -8.91 6.55
N ILE A 15 -0.96 -8.07 6.44
CA ILE A 15 -1.01 -6.89 5.57
C ILE A 15 -1.12 -7.31 4.10
N LEU A 16 -0.23 -8.19 3.63
CA LEU A 16 -0.24 -8.66 2.24
C LEU A 16 -1.61 -9.21 1.83
N SER A 17 -2.28 -9.93 2.73
CA SER A 17 -3.62 -10.48 2.45
C SER A 17 -4.66 -9.40 2.13
N VAL A 18 -4.61 -8.25 2.81
CA VAL A 18 -5.55 -7.15 2.57
C VAL A 18 -5.09 -6.26 1.43
N THR A 19 -3.79 -6.01 1.29
CA THR A 19 -3.23 -5.27 0.15
C THR A 19 -3.67 -5.92 -1.15
N ASN A 20 -3.49 -7.24 -1.27
CA ASN A 20 -3.85 -8.02 -2.45
C ASN A 20 -5.35 -7.90 -2.81
N LEU A 21 -6.26 -7.79 -1.83
CA LEU A 21 -7.68 -7.56 -2.12
C LEU A 21 -7.91 -6.20 -2.77
N VAL A 22 -7.26 -5.15 -2.26
CA VAL A 22 -7.40 -3.80 -2.81
C VAL A 22 -6.75 -3.69 -4.18
N GLU A 23 -5.54 -4.25 -4.34
CA GLU A 23 -4.84 -4.25 -5.63
C GLU A 23 -5.66 -4.95 -6.71
N ASN A 24 -6.19 -6.14 -6.44
CA ASN A 24 -7.02 -6.87 -7.42
C ASN A 24 -8.27 -6.07 -7.83
N GLU A 25 -8.93 -5.40 -6.88
CA GLU A 25 -10.09 -4.57 -7.20
C GLU A 25 -9.69 -3.34 -8.03
N VAL A 26 -8.61 -2.64 -7.66
CA VAL A 26 -8.10 -1.49 -8.40
C VAL A 26 -7.68 -1.90 -9.81
N TYR A 27 -6.92 -2.99 -9.97
CA TYR A 27 -6.55 -3.51 -11.28
C TYR A 27 -7.77 -3.87 -12.12
N ALA A 28 -8.78 -4.53 -11.55
CA ALA A 28 -9.99 -4.87 -12.27
C ALA A 28 -10.74 -3.63 -12.79
N LEU A 29 -10.76 -2.54 -12.01
CA LEU A 29 -11.36 -1.27 -12.42
C LEU A 29 -10.54 -0.56 -13.51
N MET A 30 -9.22 -0.58 -13.40
CA MET A 30 -8.31 0.04 -14.37
C MET A 30 -8.33 -0.69 -15.72
N LEU A 31 -8.27 -2.02 -15.72
CA LEU A 31 -8.35 -2.85 -16.94
C LEU A 31 -9.67 -2.67 -17.69
N LYS A 32 -10.78 -2.52 -16.96
CA LYS A 32 -12.11 -2.32 -17.57
C LYS A 32 -12.34 -0.89 -18.07
N ARG A 33 -11.38 0.03 -17.87
CA ARG A 33 -11.59 1.48 -18.05
C ARG A 33 -12.90 1.93 -17.40
N ALA A 34 -13.12 1.48 -16.16
CA ALA A 34 -14.36 1.71 -15.43
C ALA A 34 -14.70 3.21 -15.43
N CYS A 35 -15.94 3.53 -15.81
CA CYS A 35 -16.43 4.91 -15.74
C CYS A 35 -16.50 5.39 -14.30
N ASP A 36 -16.58 6.70 -14.11
CA ASP A 36 -16.57 7.33 -12.78
C ASP A 36 -17.64 6.74 -11.84
N VAL A 37 -18.80 6.34 -12.38
CA VAL A 37 -19.89 5.71 -11.62
C VAL A 37 -19.47 4.37 -11.00
N GLN A 38 -18.79 3.50 -11.74
CA GLN A 38 -18.34 2.20 -11.22
C GLN A 38 -17.25 2.38 -10.16
N ARG A 39 -16.35 3.36 -10.34
CA ARG A 39 -15.34 3.71 -9.33
C ARG A 39 -16.00 4.23 -8.06
N HIS A 40 -16.97 5.14 -8.18
CA HIS A 40 -17.72 5.70 -7.05
C HIS A 40 -18.46 4.63 -6.25
N LEU A 41 -19.12 3.68 -6.93
CA LEU A 41 -19.81 2.57 -6.26
C LEU A 41 -18.87 1.67 -5.44
N LYS A 42 -17.58 1.64 -5.79
CA LYS A 42 -16.56 0.85 -5.09
C LYS A 42 -15.82 1.61 -4.00
N VAL A 43 -15.99 2.94 -3.89
CA VAL A 43 -15.36 3.76 -2.85
C VAL A 43 -15.61 3.21 -1.44
N PRO A 44 -16.86 2.84 -1.04
CA PRO A 44 -17.10 2.33 0.31
C PRO A 44 -16.30 1.05 0.62
N TYR A 45 -16.18 0.15 -0.35
CA TYR A 45 -15.41 -1.09 -0.21
C TYR A 45 -13.92 -0.82 -0.09
N ILE A 46 -13.38 0.08 -0.92
CA ILE A 46 -11.96 0.45 -0.86
C ILE A 46 -11.64 1.14 0.46
N THR A 47 -12.49 2.05 0.92
CA THR A 47 -12.35 2.71 2.23
C THR A 47 -12.31 1.68 3.37
N GLU A 48 -13.24 0.72 3.40
CA GLU A 48 -13.24 -0.34 4.42
C GLU A 48 -11.92 -1.14 4.46
N LYS A 49 -11.31 -1.39 3.30
CA LYS A 49 -10.01 -2.08 3.25
C LYS A 49 -8.85 -1.18 3.66
N LEU A 50 -8.91 0.11 3.34
CA LEU A 50 -7.94 1.08 3.83
C LEU A 50 -8.05 1.26 5.36
N ASP A 51 -9.24 1.19 5.94
CA ASP A 51 -9.44 1.15 7.39
C ASP A 51 -8.77 -0.09 8.00
N SER A 52 -8.95 -1.26 7.38
CA SER A 52 -8.31 -2.50 7.82
C SER A 52 -6.77 -2.38 7.80
N ILE A 53 -6.22 -1.82 6.73
CA ILE A 53 -4.77 -1.55 6.62
C ILE A 53 -4.33 -0.55 7.70
N LEU A 54 -5.10 0.52 7.93
CA LEU A 54 -4.78 1.52 8.93
C LEU A 54 -4.72 0.91 10.33
N GLU A 55 -5.69 0.07 10.70
CA GLU A 55 -5.68 -0.65 11.98
C GLU A 55 -4.43 -1.53 12.11
N PHE A 56 -4.05 -2.25 11.05
CA PHE A 56 -2.83 -3.05 11.07
C PHE A 56 -1.56 -2.20 11.21
N MET A 57 -1.52 -1.03 10.56
CA MET A 57 -0.40 -0.10 10.67
C MET A 57 -0.33 0.59 12.05
N LYS A 58 -1.44 0.65 12.81
CA LYS A 58 -1.43 1.14 14.20
C LYS A 58 -0.73 0.17 15.15
N GLU A 59 -0.71 -1.11 14.83
CA GLU A 59 -0.01 -2.14 15.61
C GLU A 59 1.51 -2.20 15.34
N MET A 60 2.03 -1.39 14.41
CA MET A 60 3.46 -1.32 14.12
C MET A 60 4.26 -0.92 15.37
N THR A 61 5.25 -1.74 15.72
CA THR A 61 6.15 -1.49 16.86
C THR A 61 7.44 -0.77 16.45
N GLY A 62 7.62 -0.48 15.16
CA GLY A 62 8.81 0.14 14.60
C GLY A 62 8.52 0.91 13.30
N PRO A 63 9.57 1.36 12.58
CA PRO A 63 9.41 2.16 11.36
C PRO A 63 8.85 1.38 10.15
N PHE A 64 8.80 0.05 10.23
CA PHE A 64 8.37 -0.88 9.18
C PHE A 64 7.33 -1.88 9.71
N ILE A 65 6.62 -2.56 8.80
CA ILE A 65 5.58 -3.54 9.15
C ILE A 65 6.17 -4.68 9.98
N GLY A 66 7.33 -5.21 9.58
CA GLY A 66 8.06 -6.24 10.34
C GLY A 66 8.88 -5.70 11.51
N GLY A 67 8.50 -4.55 12.09
CA GLY A 67 9.22 -3.90 13.18
C GLY A 67 10.36 -3.01 12.70
N ASN A 68 11.62 -3.42 12.94
CA ASN A 68 12.80 -2.57 12.73
C ASN A 68 13.47 -2.74 11.36
N HIS A 69 12.98 -3.67 10.54
CA HIS A 69 13.59 -3.95 9.24
C HIS A 69 12.56 -3.84 8.13
N LEU A 70 13.02 -3.32 6.99
CA LEU A 70 12.25 -3.31 5.75
C LEU A 70 11.95 -4.75 5.31
N THR A 71 10.67 -4.99 5.02
CA THR A 71 10.10 -6.26 4.58
C THR A 71 9.37 -6.10 3.25
N ILE A 72 8.94 -7.22 2.68
CA ILE A 72 8.14 -7.21 1.45
C ILE A 72 6.80 -6.48 1.64
N ALA A 73 6.18 -6.54 2.83
CA ALA A 73 4.93 -5.83 3.10
C ALA A 73 5.08 -4.31 2.98
N ASP A 74 6.25 -3.76 3.35
CA ASP A 74 6.53 -2.34 3.18
C ASP A 74 6.57 -1.96 1.69
N LEU A 75 7.23 -2.79 0.87
CA LEU A 75 7.31 -2.58 -0.58
C LEU A 75 5.95 -2.70 -1.27
N ASP A 76 5.15 -3.66 -0.83
CA ASP A 76 3.78 -3.91 -1.32
C ASP A 76 2.86 -2.70 -1.02
N LEU A 77 2.94 -2.14 0.19
CA LEU A 77 2.20 -0.92 0.54
C LEU A 77 2.61 0.31 -0.28
N LEU A 78 3.86 0.40 -0.75
CA LEU A 78 4.28 1.46 -1.67
C LEU A 78 3.59 1.31 -3.03
N ILE A 79 3.47 0.08 -3.53
CA ILE A 79 2.77 -0.23 -4.78
C ILE A 79 1.27 0.08 -4.62
N LEU A 80 0.65 -0.41 -3.56
CA LEU A 80 -0.74 -0.12 -3.25
C LEU A 80 -1.02 1.38 -3.21
N GLN A 81 -0.15 2.16 -2.55
CA GLN A 81 -0.32 3.60 -2.48
C GLN A 81 -0.32 4.25 -3.87
N ASP A 82 0.56 3.82 -4.78
CA ASP A 82 0.58 4.32 -6.17
C ASP A 82 -0.74 3.97 -6.88
N LEU A 83 -1.21 2.73 -6.75
CA LEU A 83 -2.45 2.24 -7.36
C LEU A 83 -3.69 2.98 -6.87
N VAL A 84 -3.83 3.13 -5.54
CA VAL A 84 -4.96 3.84 -4.94
C VAL A 84 -4.95 5.32 -5.33
N ASN A 85 -3.78 5.97 -5.38
CA ASN A 85 -3.68 7.36 -5.85
C ASN A 85 -4.07 7.52 -7.32
N ALA A 86 -3.73 6.55 -8.17
CA ALA A 86 -4.09 6.58 -9.58
C ALA A 86 -5.59 6.31 -9.81
N ALA A 87 -6.18 5.36 -9.08
CA ALA A 87 -7.58 4.99 -9.23
C ALA A 87 -8.55 5.93 -8.51
N TYR A 88 -8.12 6.50 -7.38
CA TYR A 88 -8.90 7.34 -6.48
C TYR A 88 -8.12 8.60 -6.05
N PRO A 89 -7.85 9.52 -6.98
CA PRO A 89 -7.02 10.70 -6.70
C PRO A 89 -7.62 11.59 -5.60
N ASP A 90 -8.94 11.73 -5.57
CA ASP A 90 -9.65 12.62 -4.64
C ASP A 90 -9.99 11.97 -3.30
N LEU A 91 -9.75 10.66 -3.14
CA LEU A 91 -10.02 9.95 -1.89
C LEU A 91 -9.06 10.42 -0.79
N GLN A 92 -9.59 11.08 0.22
CA GLN A 92 -8.86 11.45 1.43
C GLN A 92 -9.01 10.33 2.47
N HIS A 93 -7.89 9.79 2.96
CA HIS A 93 -7.89 8.68 3.92
C HIS A 93 -6.59 8.66 4.72
N GLU A 94 -6.68 8.46 6.05
CA GLU A 94 -5.51 8.47 6.95
C GLU A 94 -4.48 7.39 6.58
N ALA A 95 -4.94 6.22 6.12
CA ALA A 95 -4.05 5.18 5.58
C ALA A 95 -3.09 5.69 4.50
N LYS A 96 -3.52 6.64 3.64
CA LYS A 96 -2.66 7.21 2.58
C LYS A 96 -1.52 8.03 3.17
N GLU A 97 -1.78 8.77 4.25
CA GLU A 97 -0.77 9.55 4.98
C GLU A 97 0.22 8.64 5.72
N ARG A 98 -0.29 7.57 6.35
CA ARG A 98 0.53 6.55 7.00
C ARG A 98 1.44 5.84 6.00
N MET A 99 0.93 5.47 4.82
CA MET A 99 1.71 4.91 3.72
C MET A 99 2.76 5.90 3.18
N ALA A 100 2.45 7.20 3.12
CA ALA A 100 3.43 8.22 2.73
C ALA A 100 4.59 8.33 3.75
N THR A 101 4.27 8.22 5.04
CA THR A 101 5.27 8.16 6.11
C THR A 101 6.15 6.91 5.97
N LEU A 102 5.52 5.74 5.73
CA LEU A 102 6.23 4.49 5.49
C LEU A 102 7.17 4.58 4.26
N ARG A 103 6.69 5.19 3.16
CA ARG A 103 7.49 5.44 1.97
C ARG A 103 8.74 6.27 2.27
N ASN A 104 8.62 7.30 3.09
CA ASN A 104 9.78 8.10 3.50
C ASN A 104 10.78 7.26 4.30
N ASN A 105 10.32 6.39 5.20
CA ASN A 105 11.18 5.47 5.94
C ASN A 105 11.90 4.50 4.99
N VAL A 106 11.18 3.92 4.03
CA VAL A 106 11.71 3.01 3.01
C VAL A 106 12.78 3.69 2.16
N PHE A 107 12.53 4.92 1.68
CA PHE A 107 13.50 5.66 0.87
C PHE A 107 14.73 6.10 1.67
N LYS A 108 14.56 6.40 2.96
CA LYS A 108 15.69 6.68 3.86
C LYS A 108 16.56 5.44 4.09
N ASP A 109 15.96 4.26 4.29
CA ASP A 109 16.69 3.00 4.48
C ASP A 109 17.29 2.47 3.15
N ARG A 110 16.62 2.71 2.02
CA ARG A 110 17.05 2.27 0.67
C ARG A 110 17.00 3.43 -0.34
N PRO A 111 17.98 4.35 -0.33
CA PRO A 111 18.03 5.48 -1.28
C PRO A 111 18.11 5.07 -2.76
N ALA A 112 18.63 3.88 -3.06
CA ALA A 112 18.64 3.34 -4.42
C ALA A 112 17.21 3.09 -4.95
N LEU A 113 16.28 2.72 -4.07
CA LEU A 113 14.88 2.51 -4.44
C LEU A 113 14.21 3.85 -4.75
N GLU A 114 14.50 4.90 -3.98
CA GLU A 114 14.02 6.25 -4.29
C GLU A 114 14.48 6.71 -5.68
N ARG A 115 15.76 6.47 -6.01
CA ARG A 115 16.30 6.77 -7.35
C ARG A 115 15.54 6.01 -8.44
N TYR A 116 15.28 4.73 -8.23
CA TYR A 116 14.48 3.92 -9.15
C TYR A 116 13.07 4.48 -9.34
N TYR A 117 12.36 4.83 -8.26
CA TYR A 117 11.02 5.43 -8.33
C TYR A 117 11.00 6.75 -9.10
N LYS A 118 12.08 7.55 -9.01
CA LYS A 118 12.22 8.80 -9.77
C LYS A 118 12.54 8.58 -11.25
N SER A 119 13.27 7.51 -11.59
CA SER A 119 13.70 7.24 -12.96
C SER A 119 12.80 6.27 -13.74
N ARG A 120 11.90 5.54 -13.07
CA ARG A 120 11.08 4.52 -13.71
C ARG A 120 10.17 5.16 -14.78
N PRO A 121 9.92 4.48 -15.92
CA PRO A 121 8.94 4.93 -16.90
C PRO A 121 7.56 5.11 -16.25
N LYS A 122 6.83 6.14 -16.70
CA LYS A 122 5.43 6.31 -16.33
C LYS A 122 4.58 5.38 -17.19
N THR A 123 3.92 4.41 -16.56
CA THR A 123 2.94 3.52 -17.20
C THR A 123 1.52 3.98 -16.85
N GLU A 124 0.53 3.56 -17.64
CA GLU A 124 -0.88 3.85 -17.35
C GLU A 124 -1.35 3.13 -16.07
N PHE A 125 -0.77 1.95 -15.78
CA PHE A 125 -0.94 1.13 -14.57
C PHE A 125 0.34 0.34 -14.32
#